data_AF-C4WX95-F1
#
_entry.id   AF-C4WX95-F1
#
_cell.length_a   1.000
_cell.length_b   1.000
_cell.length_c   1.000
_cell.angle_alpha   90.00
_cell.angle_beta   90.00
_cell.angle_gamma   90.00
#
_symmetry.space_group_name_H-M   'P 1'
#
loop_
_entity.id
_entity.type
_entity.pdbx_description
1 polymer ?
#
loop_
_entity_poly.entity_id
_entity_poly.type
_entity_poly.pdbx_seq_one_letter_code
_entity_poly.pdbx_strand_id
1 'polypeptide(L)'
;MSAFNNSSTSSDQNDPNKDKSKTPKSKDMHLPISRVRTIMKSTPDIENIGLPSLHVVTKATELFIQKLAQDALKGQRHFRHLEYNDLARAVEENENMYFLREVLPKKITMAEYYKLVGKESSEDGEDNDNSSQTSHSSSSSVSSDN
;
A
#
# COMPACT_ATOMS: atom_id res chain seq x y z
N MET A 1 35.73 -65.28 40.87
CA MET A 1 34.68 -64.75 41.76
C MET A 1 33.63 -64.07 40.91
N SER A 2 32.47 -64.69 40.85
CA SER A 2 31.29 -64.28 40.09
C SER A 2 30.64 -63.06 40.75
N ALA A 3 30.25 -62.05 39.98
CA ALA A 3 29.29 -61.05 40.43
C ALA A 3 28.17 -60.94 39.39
N PHE A 4 27.01 -61.42 39.80
CA PHE A 4 25.74 -61.40 39.08
C PHE A 4 25.26 -59.95 38.93
N ASN A 5 24.85 -59.57 37.71
CA ASN A 5 24.11 -58.34 37.45
C ASN A 5 22.62 -58.72 37.31
N ASN A 6 21.79 -58.31 38.26
CA ASN A 6 20.36 -58.57 38.29
C ASN A 6 19.59 -57.42 37.62
N SER A 7 18.53 -57.77 36.90
CA SER A 7 17.73 -56.89 36.06
C SER A 7 16.56 -56.23 36.81
N SER A 8 16.10 -55.11 36.23
CA SER A 8 14.73 -54.57 36.25
C SER A 8 14.27 -53.76 37.47
N THR A 9 13.90 -52.50 37.26
CA THR A 9 12.49 -52.03 37.28
C THR A 9 12.40 -50.54 36.96
N SER A 10 11.48 -50.24 36.05
CA SER A 10 10.97 -48.94 35.61
C SER A 10 10.13 -48.26 36.70
N SER A 11 10.22 -46.93 36.79
CA SER A 11 9.21 -46.07 37.43
C SER A 11 9.36 -44.64 36.91
N ASP A 12 8.43 -44.26 36.05
CA ASP A 12 8.19 -42.90 35.59
C ASP A 12 7.98 -41.92 36.76
N GLN A 13 8.67 -40.79 36.74
CA GLN A 13 8.30 -39.59 37.48
C GLN A 13 8.06 -38.47 36.45
N ASN A 14 6.80 -38.29 36.08
CA ASN A 14 6.28 -37.13 35.36
C ASN A 14 6.35 -35.90 36.27
N ASP A 15 7.07 -34.87 35.85
CA ASP A 15 7.12 -33.55 36.49
C ASP A 15 6.12 -32.60 35.75
N PRO A 16 5.05 -32.12 36.39
CA PRO A 16 3.91 -31.52 35.69
C PRO A 16 3.99 -29.99 35.58
N ASN A 17 5.16 -29.39 35.30
CA ASN A 17 5.20 -27.93 35.16
C ASN A 17 6.39 -27.32 34.42
N LYS A 18 6.57 -27.60 33.11
CA LYS A 18 7.41 -26.72 32.28
C LYS A 18 7.17 -26.83 30.77
N ASP A 19 6.00 -26.43 30.29
CA ASP A 19 5.89 -26.02 28.89
C ASP A 19 5.19 -24.66 28.76
N LYS A 20 5.96 -23.60 29.03
CA LYS A 20 5.62 -22.26 28.58
C LYS A 20 5.70 -22.24 27.06
N SER A 21 4.56 -22.52 26.42
CA SER A 21 4.12 -22.02 25.12
C SER A 21 5.22 -21.35 24.29
N LYS A 22 6.08 -22.15 23.65
CA LYS A 22 6.89 -21.67 22.54
C LYS A 22 6.00 -21.61 21.31
N THR A 23 5.21 -20.54 21.20
CA THR A 23 4.67 -20.13 19.91
C THR A 23 5.85 -20.03 18.94
N PRO A 24 5.80 -20.69 17.76
CA PRO A 24 6.88 -20.61 16.80
C PRO A 24 7.07 -19.13 16.45
N LYS A 25 8.25 -18.60 16.76
CA LYS A 25 8.63 -17.25 16.31
C LYS A 25 8.64 -17.31 14.79
N SER A 26 7.57 -16.85 14.17
CA SER A 26 7.43 -16.73 12.72
C SER A 26 8.54 -15.80 12.23
N LYS A 27 9.66 -16.38 11.79
CA LYS A 27 10.79 -15.66 11.19
C LYS A 27 10.45 -15.09 9.80
N ASP A 28 9.24 -15.35 9.30
CA ASP A 28 8.84 -15.09 7.90
C ASP A 28 7.96 -13.84 7.71
N MET A 29 7.81 -12.99 8.73
CA MET A 29 7.04 -11.74 8.62
C MET A 29 7.98 -10.53 8.72
N HIS A 30 7.92 -9.65 7.72
CA HIS A 30 8.63 -8.37 7.69
C HIS A 30 7.93 -7.31 8.52
N LEU A 31 6.60 -7.40 8.66
CA LEU A 31 5.84 -6.47 9.50
C LEU A 31 5.71 -7.00 10.94
N PRO A 32 5.86 -6.13 11.95
CA PRO A 32 5.70 -6.54 13.35
C PRO A 32 4.23 -6.85 13.67
N ILE A 33 3.95 -8.13 13.93
CA ILE A 33 2.63 -8.67 14.28
C ILE A 33 1.95 -7.88 15.41
N SER A 34 2.71 -7.44 16.41
CA SER A 34 2.19 -6.63 17.53
C SER A 34 1.64 -5.28 17.08
N ARG A 35 2.28 -4.63 16.10
CA ARG A 35 1.82 -3.35 15.56
C ARG A 35 0.57 -3.55 14.72
N VAL A 36 0.52 -4.59 13.89
CA VAL A 36 -0.68 -4.94 13.11
C VAL A 36 -1.85 -5.18 14.04
N ARG A 37 -1.67 -5.95 15.13
CA ARG A 37 -2.71 -6.17 16.14
C ARG A 37 -3.20 -4.85 16.75
N THR A 38 -2.28 -3.96 17.09
CA THR A 38 -2.63 -2.67 17.70
C THR A 38 -3.48 -1.83 16.75
N ILE A 39 -3.15 -1.82 15.46
CA ILE A 39 -3.92 -1.11 14.42
C ILE A 39 -5.29 -1.79 14.24
N MET A 40 -5.37 -3.11 14.16
CA MET A 40 -6.66 -3.80 14.06
C MET A 40 -7.57 -3.52 15.25
N LYS A 41 -7.02 -3.37 16.46
CA LYS A 41 -7.79 -3.04 17.68
C LYS A 41 -8.08 -1.54 17.86
N SER A 42 -7.64 -0.66 16.97
CA SER A 42 -8.00 0.76 17.05
C SER A 42 -9.39 1.07 16.51
N THR A 43 -10.01 0.12 15.81
CA THR A 43 -11.40 0.22 15.34
C THR A 43 -12.35 -0.15 16.49
N PRO A 44 -13.49 0.55 16.66
CA PRO A 44 -14.54 0.08 17.56
C PRO A 44 -14.97 -1.35 17.18
N ASP A 45 -15.45 -2.11 18.15
CA ASP A 45 -16.07 -3.45 17.95
C ASP A 45 -15.12 -4.63 17.68
N ILE A 46 -13.80 -4.46 17.84
CA ILE A 46 -12.82 -5.57 17.72
C ILE A 46 -12.20 -5.91 19.09
N GLU A 47 -12.79 -6.87 19.81
CA GLU A 47 -12.30 -7.31 21.12
C GLU A 47 -11.13 -8.31 21.02
N ASN A 48 -11.34 -9.41 20.29
CA ASN A 48 -10.43 -10.54 20.21
C ASN A 48 -10.07 -10.90 18.76
N ILE A 49 -8.77 -11.03 18.48
CA ILE A 49 -8.24 -11.40 17.15
C ILE A 49 -7.44 -12.69 17.30
N GLY A 50 -7.85 -13.72 16.56
CA GLY A 50 -7.15 -15.00 16.50
C GLY A 50 -5.76 -14.87 15.85
N LEU A 51 -4.80 -15.66 16.32
CA LEU A 51 -3.43 -15.65 15.77
C LEU A 51 -3.36 -15.98 14.27
N PRO A 52 -4.13 -16.97 13.73
CA PRO A 52 -4.15 -17.23 12.29
C PRO A 52 -4.60 -16.03 11.46
N SER A 53 -5.67 -15.35 11.88
CA SER A 53 -6.18 -14.13 11.22
C SER A 53 -5.13 -13.02 11.23
N LEU A 54 -4.45 -12.86 12.36
CA LEU A 54 -3.40 -11.85 12.51
C LEU A 54 -2.22 -12.12 11.56
N HIS A 55 -1.81 -13.38 11.37
CA HIS A 55 -0.77 -13.75 10.41
C HIS A 55 -1.21 -13.48 8.95
N VAL A 56 -2.45 -13.87 8.60
CA VAL A 56 -2.98 -13.63 7.24
C VAL A 56 -3.04 -12.14 6.94
N VAL A 57 -3.59 -11.34 7.86
CA VAL A 57 -3.66 -9.88 7.69
C VAL A 57 -2.26 -9.28 7.59
N THR A 58 -1.33 -9.67 8.46
CA THR A 58 0.05 -9.18 8.40
C THR A 58 0.68 -9.49 7.04
N LYS A 59 0.45 -10.69 6.48
CA LYS A 59 1.02 -11.08 5.18
C LYS A 59 0.33 -10.35 4.03
N ALA A 60 -0.99 -10.20 4.10
CA ALA A 60 -1.75 -9.43 3.13
C ALA A 60 -1.30 -7.97 3.09
N THR A 61 -1.00 -7.36 4.25
CA THR A 61 -0.47 -5.98 4.32
C THR A 61 0.92 -5.86 3.67
N GLU A 62 1.81 -6.85 3.85
CA GLU A 62 3.09 -6.86 3.14
C GLU A 62 2.91 -6.88 1.61
N LEU A 63 2.07 -7.80 1.13
CA LEU A 63 1.77 -7.93 -0.30
C LEU A 63 1.07 -6.67 -0.84
N PHE A 64 0.19 -6.06 -0.05
CA PHE A 64 -0.49 -4.83 -0.39
C PHE A 64 0.50 -3.68 -0.60
N ILE A 65 1.47 -3.49 0.30
CA ILE A 65 2.49 -2.44 0.17
C ILE A 65 3.33 -2.66 -1.10
N GLN A 66 3.75 -3.91 -1.35
CA GLN A 66 4.49 -4.26 -2.57
C GLN A 66 3.67 -3.95 -3.82
N LYS A 67 2.40 -4.34 -3.82
CA LYS A 67 1.46 -4.12 -4.92
C LYS A 67 1.24 -2.64 -5.20
N LEU A 68 0.99 -1.84 -4.15
CA LEU A 68 0.82 -0.39 -4.25
C LEU A 68 2.08 0.27 -4.85
N ALA A 69 3.27 -0.11 -4.38
CA ALA A 69 4.52 0.42 -4.93
C ALA A 69 4.73 0.02 -6.40
N GLN A 70 4.44 -1.23 -6.76
CA GLN A 70 4.53 -1.69 -8.15
C GLN A 70 3.56 -0.95 -9.06
N ASP A 71 2.31 -0.78 -8.62
CA ASP A 71 1.29 -0.09 -9.41
C ASP A 71 1.60 1.40 -9.58
N ALA A 72 2.13 2.06 -8.54
CA ALA A 72 2.56 3.46 -8.63
C ALA A 72 3.75 3.66 -9.58
N LEU A 73 4.66 2.70 -9.67
CA LEU A 73 5.78 2.73 -10.62
C LEU A 73 5.38 2.41 -12.06
N LYS A 74 4.17 1.90 -12.33
CA LYS A 74 3.72 1.62 -13.70
C LYS A 74 3.68 2.89 -14.52
N GLY A 75 4.32 2.89 -15.69
CA GLY A 75 4.35 4.05 -16.59
C GLY A 75 5.53 5.00 -16.35
N GLN A 76 6.33 4.78 -15.30
CA GLN A 76 7.60 5.50 -15.18
C GLN A 76 8.66 4.91 -16.13
N ARG A 77 9.37 5.80 -16.82
CA ARG A 77 10.52 5.41 -17.67
C ARG A 77 11.75 5.04 -16.83
N HIS A 78 11.82 5.53 -15.59
CA HIS A 78 12.92 5.30 -14.66
C HIS A 78 12.42 4.93 -13.26
N PHE A 79 12.48 3.64 -12.92
CA PHE A 79 12.01 3.07 -11.65
C PHE A 79 12.87 3.40 -10.42
N ARG A 80 13.53 4.55 -10.38
CA ARG A 80 14.49 4.89 -9.31
C ARG A 80 13.87 5.63 -8.14
N HIS A 81 12.78 6.38 -8.35
CA HIS A 81 12.16 7.19 -7.31
C HIS A 81 10.65 7.13 -7.42
N LEU A 82 9.99 7.08 -6.28
CA LEU A 82 8.54 7.11 -6.18
C LEU A 82 8.12 8.47 -5.62
N GLU A 83 7.28 9.19 -6.33
CA GLU A 83 6.73 10.47 -5.90
C GLU A 83 5.28 10.32 -5.43
N TYR A 84 4.80 11.33 -4.70
CA TYR A 84 3.41 11.36 -4.22
C TYR A 84 2.40 11.27 -5.37
N ASN A 85 2.66 11.97 -6.49
CA ASN A 85 1.76 11.99 -7.64
C ASN A 85 1.62 10.61 -8.29
N ASP A 86 2.66 9.77 -8.22
CA ASP A 86 2.60 8.39 -8.72
C ASP A 86 1.64 7.54 -7.89
N LEU A 87 1.72 7.67 -6.56
CA LEU A 87 0.82 6.98 -5.62
C LEU A 87 -0.62 7.45 -5.80
N ALA A 88 -0.86 8.76 -5.82
CA ALA A 88 -2.20 9.32 -5.99
C ALA A 88 -2.82 8.91 -7.33
N ARG A 89 -2.02 8.87 -8.40
CA ARG A 89 -2.48 8.39 -9.71
C ARG A 89 -2.83 6.91 -9.68
N ALA A 90 -1.98 6.05 -9.11
CA ALA A 90 -2.27 4.62 -9.02
C ALA A 90 -3.54 4.34 -8.21
N VAL A 91 -3.80 5.12 -7.15
CA VAL A 91 -5.04 5.01 -6.37
C VAL A 91 -6.28 5.39 -7.20
N GLU A 92 -6.18 6.42 -8.05
CA GLU A 92 -7.29 6.87 -8.90
C GLU A 92 -7.58 5.91 -10.05
N GLU A 93 -6.55 5.28 -10.62
CA GLU A 93 -6.68 4.36 -11.76
C GLU A 93 -7.18 2.96 -11.36
N ASN A 94 -7.10 2.56 -10.09
CA ASN A 94 -7.41 1.20 -9.64
C ASN A 94 -8.58 1.19 -8.63
N GLU A 95 -9.71 0.61 -9.02
CA GLU A 95 -10.93 0.57 -8.19
C GLU A 95 -10.72 -0.09 -6.81
N ASN A 96 -9.90 -1.14 -6.76
CA ASN A 96 -9.54 -1.83 -5.52
C ASN A 96 -8.68 -0.98 -4.55
N MET A 97 -8.25 0.22 -4.96
CA MET A 97 -7.53 1.17 -4.14
C MET A 97 -8.38 2.38 -3.72
N TYR A 98 -9.66 2.44 -4.11
CA TYR A 98 -10.50 3.61 -3.86
C TYR A 98 -10.68 3.98 -2.39
N PHE A 99 -10.56 3.02 -1.49
CA PHE A 99 -10.54 3.27 -0.04
C PHE A 99 -9.39 4.19 0.42
N LEU A 100 -8.38 4.42 -0.43
CA LEU A 100 -7.27 5.32 -0.16
C LEU A 100 -7.47 6.75 -0.69
N ARG A 101 -8.52 7.06 -1.46
CA ARG A 101 -8.65 8.40 -2.08
C ARG A 101 -8.71 9.55 -1.07
N GLU A 102 -9.34 9.31 0.06
CA GLU A 102 -9.42 10.29 1.15
C GLU A 102 -8.07 10.47 1.86
N VAL A 103 -7.21 9.44 1.83
CA VAL A 103 -5.88 9.46 2.45
C VAL A 103 -4.81 10.00 1.50
N LEU A 104 -4.95 9.72 0.20
CA LEU A 104 -4.02 10.08 -0.87
C LEU A 104 -4.76 10.84 -1.99
N PRO A 105 -5.26 12.06 -1.73
CA PRO A 105 -5.98 12.84 -2.73
C PRO A 105 -5.04 13.25 -3.89
N LYS A 106 -5.59 13.20 -5.11
CA LYS A 106 -4.91 13.74 -6.31
C LYS A 106 -4.80 15.26 -6.20
N LYS A 107 -3.58 15.76 -6.33
CA LYS A 107 -3.33 17.21 -6.36
C LYS A 107 -3.63 17.72 -7.77
N ILE A 108 -4.39 18.81 -7.83
CA ILE A 108 -4.59 19.60 -9.04
C ILE A 108 -4.12 21.03 -8.76
N THR A 109 -3.59 21.69 -9.78
CA THR A 109 -3.24 23.11 -9.70
C THR A 109 -4.49 23.97 -9.84
N MET A 110 -4.44 25.23 -9.37
CA MET A 110 -5.55 26.17 -9.54
C MET A 110 -5.90 26.38 -11.02
N ALA A 111 -4.88 26.40 -11.89
CA ALA A 111 -5.09 26.51 -13.34
C ALA A 111 -5.83 25.29 -13.91
N GLU A 112 -5.47 24.07 -13.50
CA GLU A 112 -6.19 22.86 -13.87
C GLU A 112 -7.61 22.84 -13.32
N TYR A 113 -7.81 23.32 -12.09
CA TYR A 113 -9.14 23.44 -11.49
C TYR A 113 -10.04 24.37 -12.30
N TYR A 114 -9.60 25.58 -12.63
CA TYR A 114 -10.40 26.48 -13.48
C TYR A 114 -10.71 25.91 -14.85
N LYS A 115 -9.77 25.12 -15.42
CA LYS A 115 -10.01 24.40 -16.68
C LYS A 115 -11.04 23.29 -16.51
N LEU A 116 -11.01 22.54 -15.42
CA LEU A 116 -11.95 21.46 -15.13
C LEU A 116 -13.36 22.00 -14.90
N VAL A 117 -13.49 23.03 -14.05
CA VAL A 117 -14.76 23.70 -13.76
C VAL A 117 -15.32 24.39 -15.01
N GLY A 118 -14.47 25.07 -15.78
CA GLY A 118 -14.87 25.71 -17.03
C GLY A 118 -15.33 24.70 -18.09
N LYS A 119 -14.78 23.48 -18.08
CA LYS A 119 -15.15 22.38 -18.99
C LYS A 119 -16.47 21.70 -18.57
N GLU A 120 -16.71 21.52 -17.27
CA GLU A 120 -17.99 21.01 -16.75
C GLU A 120 -19.18 21.94 -17.07
N SER A 121 -18.96 23.26 -17.11
CA SER A 121 -20.00 24.22 -17.53
C SER A 121 -20.31 24.24 -19.04
N SER A 122 -19.65 23.39 -19.84
CA SER A 122 -19.78 23.38 -21.31
C SER A 122 -20.03 21.99 -21.92
N GLU A 123 -20.26 20.94 -21.12
CA GLU A 123 -20.53 19.58 -21.61
C GLU A 123 -22.01 19.17 -21.46
N ASP A 124 -22.92 20.08 -21.84
CA ASP A 124 -24.27 19.74 -22.29
C ASP A 124 -24.47 20.39 -23.67
N GLY A 125 -23.90 19.79 -24.71
CA GLY A 125 -24.19 20.21 -26.09
C GLY A 125 -23.06 20.03 -27.10
N GLU A 126 -23.37 19.21 -28.09
CA GLU A 126 -22.97 19.34 -29.50
C GLU A 126 -21.69 18.61 -29.97
N ASP A 127 -21.96 17.51 -30.69
CA ASP A 127 -21.23 17.12 -31.89
C ASP A 127 -20.89 18.35 -32.76
N ASN A 128 -19.62 18.55 -33.09
CA ASN A 128 -19.24 19.06 -34.41
C ASN A 128 -17.72 18.94 -34.66
N ASP A 129 -17.42 18.15 -35.68
CA ASP A 129 -16.22 18.30 -36.51
C ASP A 129 -16.03 19.77 -36.90
N ASN A 130 -14.86 20.35 -36.61
CA ASN A 130 -14.16 21.11 -37.64
C ASN A 130 -12.68 21.36 -37.29
N SER A 131 -11.84 20.94 -38.22
CA SER A 131 -10.45 21.35 -38.36
C SER A 131 -10.31 22.88 -38.44
N SER A 132 -9.36 23.46 -37.72
CA SER A 132 -8.55 24.55 -38.26
C SER A 132 -7.34 24.83 -37.38
N GLN A 133 -6.17 24.61 -37.98
CA GLN A 133 -4.88 25.11 -37.54
C GLN A 133 -4.89 26.64 -37.53
N THR A 134 -4.42 27.27 -36.45
CA THR A 134 -3.79 28.60 -36.55
C THR A 134 -2.59 28.65 -35.63
N SER A 135 -1.42 28.73 -36.26
CA SER A 135 -0.12 28.99 -35.65
C SER A 135 0.13 30.49 -35.63
N HIS A 136 0.45 31.05 -34.47
CA HIS A 136 1.00 32.41 -34.37
C HIS A 136 2.30 32.38 -33.57
N SER A 137 3.41 32.31 -34.32
CA SER A 137 4.70 32.82 -33.91
C SER A 137 4.78 34.31 -34.26
N SER A 138 5.25 35.13 -33.33
CA SER A 138 5.92 36.40 -33.68
C SER A 138 6.87 36.80 -32.56
N SER A 139 8.13 36.44 -32.78
CA SER A 139 9.29 37.13 -32.24
C SER A 139 9.70 38.21 -33.24
N SER A 140 9.91 39.46 -32.80
CA SER A 140 11.14 40.19 -33.11
C SER A 140 11.19 41.54 -32.41
N SER A 141 12.23 41.67 -31.61
CA SER A 141 12.83 42.87 -31.06
C SER A 141 13.09 43.93 -32.13
N VAL A 142 12.89 45.20 -31.80
CA VAL A 142 13.42 46.32 -32.59
C VAL A 142 14.17 47.26 -31.65
N SER A 143 15.48 47.35 -31.87
CA SER A 143 16.38 48.38 -31.37
C SER A 143 16.59 49.38 -32.50
N SER A 144 16.57 50.69 -32.21
CA SER A 144 17.53 51.72 -32.67
C SER A 144 16.95 53.15 -32.69
N ASP A 145 17.74 54.03 -32.05
CA ASP A 145 18.04 55.43 -32.40
C ASP A 145 16.93 56.51 -32.38
N ASN A 146 16.99 57.39 -31.38
CA ASN A 146 17.39 58.80 -31.54
C ASN A 146 17.77 59.44 -30.19
#